data_AF-Q6DEA5-F1
#
_entry.id   AF-Q6DEA5-F1
#
_cell.length_a   1.000
_cell.length_b   1.000
_cell.length_c   1.000
_cell.angle_alpha   90.00
_cell.angle_beta   90.00
_cell.angle_gamma   90.00
#
_symmetry.space_group_name_H-M   'P 1'
#
loop_
_entity.id
_entity.type
_entity.pdbx_description
1 polymer ?
#
loop_
_entity_poly.entity_id
_entity_poly.type
_entity_poly.pdbx_seq_one_letter_code
_entity_poly.pdbx_strand_id
1 'polypeptide(L)'
;MPERSSCTRGRVGERKPMAVAENVSSCSLSAMWDWSHLSLSGTPPAVPMLDAAADLLVLERKFAPSLELCERGLQILSAEAMDAKCEQVKTSLCTIGIQCLAELGRWREVLPWLMQYYQTPQEMPCNLMEMCILLYGKVKQPQVMLDVSSDWLQVQGNRLLPNCCRVAELHLLHILLPLGLFSDAEALAQESDVFTEKQQEVVLTVVNKHRRHWEEEEAAAISERNQHSQLETETMGQTGKVQRRILNVAHLLLRALGMVAGLIRRAPLRNIALAVLLISVILLRLDPASPAAYGPISSLILLLRQTIASIFQRQPDRQM
;
A
#
# COMPACT_ATOMS: atom_id res chain seq x y z
N MET A 1 -24.39 11.64 63.59
CA MET A 1 -22.98 12.09 63.62
C MET A 1 -22.30 11.61 62.35
N PRO A 2 -21.36 12.39 61.77
CA PRO A 2 -21.43 12.79 60.35
C PRO A 2 -20.33 12.10 59.49
N GLU A 3 -20.10 12.36 58.19
CA GLU A 3 -20.44 13.51 57.30
C GLU A 3 -20.92 13.10 55.89
N ARG A 4 -21.14 14.10 55.02
CA ARG A 4 -21.04 13.98 53.55
C ARG A 4 -19.66 14.50 53.11
N SER A 5 -19.10 13.97 52.02
CA SER A 5 -18.09 14.67 51.22
C SER A 5 -18.25 14.38 49.74
N SER A 6 -18.11 15.42 48.92
CA SER A 6 -18.41 15.44 47.48
C SER A 6 -17.14 15.54 46.63
N CYS A 7 -17.30 15.46 45.31
CA CYS A 7 -16.28 15.73 44.27
C CYS A 7 -15.18 14.65 44.12
N THR A 8 -14.72 14.33 42.92
CA THR A 8 -14.45 15.24 41.78
C THR A 8 -14.83 14.69 40.40
N ARG A 9 -15.17 15.61 39.49
CA ARG A 9 -15.42 15.37 38.07
C ARG A 9 -14.09 15.20 37.33
N GLY A 10 -13.73 13.97 36.96
CA GLY A 10 -12.55 13.66 36.16
C GLY A 10 -12.67 14.17 34.72
N ARG A 11 -11.74 15.05 34.31
CA ARG A 11 -11.70 15.71 33.00
C ARG A 11 -11.48 14.68 31.87
N VAL A 12 -12.30 14.73 30.82
CA VAL A 12 -12.08 13.96 29.58
C VAL A 12 -10.74 14.40 28.98
N GLY A 13 -9.74 13.52 29.04
CA GLY A 13 -8.46 13.73 28.37
C GLY A 13 -8.57 13.34 26.90
N GLU A 14 -8.39 14.31 26.01
CA GLU A 14 -8.19 14.08 24.58
C GLU A 14 -6.98 13.16 24.38
N ARG A 15 -7.22 11.88 24.09
CA ARG A 15 -6.16 10.99 23.62
C ARG A 15 -5.90 11.31 22.15
N LYS A 16 -4.72 11.86 21.87
CA LYS A 16 -4.16 11.92 20.51
C LYS A 16 -4.32 10.55 19.82
N PRO A 17 -4.65 10.51 18.52
CA PRO A 17 -4.62 9.25 17.77
C PRO A 17 -3.20 8.68 17.84
N MET A 18 -3.10 7.43 18.30
CA MET A 18 -1.82 6.75 18.47
C MET A 18 -1.29 6.34 17.10
N ALA A 19 -0.20 6.97 16.66
CA ALA A 19 0.52 6.61 15.45
C ALA A 19 1.25 5.26 15.66
N VAL A 20 0.52 4.16 15.55
CA VAL A 20 1.03 2.79 15.66
C VAL A 20 0.66 2.00 14.39
N ALA A 21 1.11 2.51 13.25
CA ALA A 21 0.97 1.86 11.95
C ALA A 21 2.23 1.97 11.06
N GLU A 22 3.18 2.86 11.37
CA GLU A 22 4.32 3.16 10.47
C GLU A 22 5.69 2.74 11.01
N ASN A 23 5.85 2.51 12.32
CA ASN A 23 7.18 2.28 12.93
C ASN A 23 7.63 0.80 13.02
N VAL A 24 6.84 -0.17 12.53
CA VAL A 24 7.22 -1.61 12.56
C VAL A 24 8.00 -2.03 11.29
N SER A 25 8.06 -1.18 10.26
CA SER A 25 8.56 -1.55 8.93
C SER A 25 10.08 -1.45 8.74
N SER A 26 10.78 -0.59 9.49
CA SER A 26 12.14 -0.17 9.11
C SER A 26 13.26 -1.14 9.51
N CYS A 27 13.14 -1.83 10.66
CA CYS A 27 14.24 -2.62 11.21
C CYS A 27 14.45 -3.94 10.46
N SER A 28 13.40 -4.73 10.19
CA SER A 28 13.53 -6.02 9.51
C SER A 28 13.92 -5.87 8.04
N LEU A 29 13.39 -4.86 7.35
CA LEU A 29 13.81 -4.58 5.96
C LEU A 29 15.26 -4.12 5.90
N SER A 30 15.76 -3.32 6.85
CA SER A 30 17.17 -2.90 6.85
C SER A 30 18.12 -4.07 7.11
N ALA A 31 17.77 -4.98 8.02
CA ALA A 31 18.54 -6.20 8.26
C ALA A 31 18.51 -7.19 7.08
N MET A 32 17.46 -7.14 6.23
CA MET A 32 17.35 -7.94 5.01
C MET A 32 18.33 -7.50 3.90
N TRP A 33 18.97 -6.34 4.00
CA TRP A 33 19.98 -5.89 3.02
C TRP A 33 21.42 -5.92 3.57
N ASP A 34 21.62 -6.29 4.84
CA ASP A 34 22.95 -6.46 5.41
C ASP A 34 23.45 -7.87 5.14
N TRP A 35 24.25 -8.03 4.08
CA TRP A 35 24.87 -9.29 3.68
C TRP A 35 26.34 -9.40 4.12
N SER A 36 26.84 -8.46 4.94
CA SER A 36 28.26 -8.34 5.30
C SER A 36 28.83 -9.56 6.02
N HIS A 37 27.97 -10.34 6.69
CA HIS A 37 28.32 -11.61 7.35
C HIS A 37 28.69 -12.75 6.39
N LEU A 38 28.41 -12.66 5.08
CA LEU A 38 28.79 -13.68 4.10
C LEU A 38 30.30 -13.73 3.80
N SER A 39 31.08 -12.77 4.28
CA SER A 39 32.50 -12.58 3.88
C SER A 39 33.52 -13.51 4.56
N LEU A 40 33.13 -14.36 5.52
CA LEU A 40 34.06 -15.21 6.28
C LEU A 40 33.94 -16.71 5.93
N SER A 41 34.99 -17.18 5.24
CA SER A 41 35.22 -18.50 4.63
C SER A 41 34.34 -18.84 3.42
N GLY A 42 34.97 -19.35 2.34
CA GLY A 42 34.31 -19.92 1.15
C GLY A 42 33.09 -19.15 0.64
N THR A 43 33.28 -18.07 -0.11
CA THR A 43 32.19 -17.35 -0.78
C THR A 43 31.50 -18.26 -1.81
N PRO A 44 30.18 -18.53 -1.73
CA PRO A 44 29.46 -19.24 -2.78
C PRO A 44 29.67 -18.56 -4.15
N PRO A 45 29.78 -19.32 -5.25
CA PRO A 45 30.17 -18.77 -6.56
C PRO A 45 29.15 -17.78 -7.14
N ALA A 46 27.92 -17.76 -6.63
CA ALA A 46 26.88 -16.80 -7.00
C ALA A 46 26.95 -15.46 -6.22
N VAL A 47 27.81 -15.30 -5.20
CA VAL A 47 27.92 -14.03 -4.44
C VAL A 47 28.23 -12.82 -5.33
N PRO A 48 29.19 -12.86 -6.28
CA PRO A 48 29.43 -11.72 -7.17
C PRO A 48 28.23 -11.35 -8.06
N MET A 49 27.32 -12.32 -8.28
CA MET A 49 26.07 -12.07 -9.02
C MET A 49 25.01 -11.44 -8.11
N LEU A 50 24.98 -11.81 -6.82
CA LEU A 50 24.14 -11.19 -5.80
C LEU A 50 24.51 -9.72 -5.62
N ASP A 51 25.81 -9.42 -5.44
CA ASP A 51 26.31 -8.06 -5.26
C ASP A 51 25.96 -7.17 -6.46
N ALA A 52 26.28 -7.64 -7.68
CA ALA A 52 25.97 -6.91 -8.91
C ALA A 52 24.45 -6.76 -9.18
N ALA A 53 23.64 -7.76 -8.80
CA ALA A 53 22.18 -7.65 -8.89
C ALA A 53 21.62 -6.62 -7.90
N ALA A 54 22.20 -6.54 -6.69
CA ALA A 54 21.83 -5.55 -5.67
C ALA A 54 22.17 -4.12 -6.11
N ASP A 55 23.36 -3.88 -6.66
CA ASP A 55 23.75 -2.58 -7.23
C ASP A 55 22.80 -2.15 -8.36
N LEU A 56 22.49 -3.07 -9.29
CA LEU A 56 21.56 -2.80 -10.38
C LEU A 56 20.13 -2.50 -9.88
N LEU A 57 19.67 -3.16 -8.81
CA LEU A 57 18.37 -2.91 -8.20
C LEU A 57 18.33 -1.55 -7.47
N VAL A 58 19.28 -1.31 -6.57
CA VAL A 58 19.24 -0.22 -5.58
C VAL A 58 19.80 1.09 -6.15
N LEU A 59 20.97 1.03 -6.78
CA LEU A 59 21.69 2.21 -7.28
C LEU A 59 21.19 2.60 -8.68
N GLU A 60 21.16 1.65 -9.60
CA GLU A 60 20.88 1.93 -11.02
C GLU A 60 19.39 1.81 -11.41
N ARG A 61 18.58 1.12 -10.59
CA ARG A 61 17.15 0.80 -10.86
C ARG A 61 16.93 0.07 -12.20
N LYS A 62 17.89 -0.76 -12.60
CA LYS A 62 17.88 -1.59 -13.81
C LYS A 62 17.34 -2.98 -13.48
N PHE A 63 16.02 -3.07 -13.31
CA PHE A 63 15.33 -4.27 -12.82
C PHE A 63 15.47 -5.50 -13.73
N ALA A 64 15.42 -5.34 -15.06
CA ALA A 64 15.57 -6.48 -15.97
C ALA A 64 17.00 -7.07 -15.96
N PRO A 65 18.08 -6.28 -16.12
CA PRO A 65 19.45 -6.78 -15.92
C PRO A 65 19.72 -7.36 -14.53
N SER A 66 19.13 -6.77 -13.47
CA SER A 66 19.23 -7.31 -12.11
C SER A 66 18.59 -8.71 -12.01
N LEU A 67 17.39 -8.89 -12.55
CA LEU A 67 16.71 -10.18 -12.61
C LEU A 67 17.50 -11.24 -13.40
N GLU A 68 18.09 -10.87 -14.55
CA GLU A 68 18.94 -11.78 -15.34
C GLU A 68 20.17 -12.25 -14.55
N LEU A 69 20.76 -11.40 -13.70
CA LEU A 69 21.82 -11.81 -12.79
C LEU A 69 21.32 -12.71 -11.66
N CYS A 70 20.12 -12.45 -11.11
CA CYS A 70 19.49 -13.33 -10.13
C CYS A 70 19.28 -14.74 -10.70
N GLU A 71 18.66 -14.86 -11.87
CA GLU A 71 18.37 -16.13 -12.53
C GLU A 71 19.65 -16.92 -12.83
N ARG A 72 20.70 -16.26 -13.34
CA ARG A 72 22.01 -16.89 -13.57
C ARG A 72 22.69 -17.33 -12.27
N GLY A 73 22.61 -16.52 -11.21
CA GLY A 73 23.14 -16.88 -9.89
C GLY A 73 22.44 -18.12 -9.32
N LEU A 74 21.12 -18.18 -9.44
CA LEU A 74 20.30 -19.32 -9.01
C LEU A 74 20.59 -20.58 -9.84
N GLN A 75 20.83 -20.45 -11.16
CA GLN A 75 21.28 -21.56 -12.00
C GLN A 75 22.63 -22.15 -11.54
N ILE A 76 23.60 -21.31 -11.16
CA ILE A 76 24.88 -21.78 -10.62
C ILE A 76 24.66 -22.56 -9.32
N LEU A 77 23.88 -22.01 -8.38
CA LEU A 77 23.61 -22.69 -7.10
C LEU A 77 22.88 -24.03 -7.30
N SER A 78 21.98 -24.13 -8.29
CA SER A 78 21.26 -25.38 -8.60
C SER A 78 22.15 -26.52 -9.10
N ALA A 79 23.40 -26.24 -9.51
CA ALA A 79 24.36 -27.23 -9.99
C ALA A 79 25.30 -27.77 -8.89
N GLU A 80 25.26 -27.20 -7.68
CA GLU A 80 26.19 -27.50 -6.59
C GLU A 80 25.51 -28.22 -5.41
N ALA A 81 26.30 -28.82 -4.52
CA ALA A 81 25.79 -29.42 -3.30
C ALA A 81 25.38 -28.32 -2.31
N MET A 82 24.09 -28.24 -1.98
CA MET A 82 23.54 -27.16 -1.16
C MET A 82 24.10 -27.17 0.27
N ASP A 83 24.96 -26.20 0.57
CA ASP A 83 25.30 -25.83 1.94
C ASP A 83 24.42 -24.68 2.46
N ALA A 84 24.52 -24.37 3.76
CA ALA A 84 23.71 -23.32 4.38
C ALA A 84 24.02 -21.91 3.84
N LYS A 85 25.21 -21.67 3.27
CA LYS A 85 25.58 -20.38 2.66
C LYS A 85 24.96 -20.26 1.26
N CYS A 86 24.92 -21.35 0.49
CA CYS A 86 24.25 -21.44 -0.79
C CYS A 86 22.74 -21.23 -0.66
N GLU A 87 22.08 -21.82 0.34
CA GLU A 87 20.66 -21.54 0.63
C GLU A 87 20.42 -20.07 1.04
N GLN A 88 21.34 -19.45 1.79
CA GLN A 88 21.24 -18.02 2.10
C GLN A 88 21.39 -17.15 0.85
N VAL A 89 22.38 -17.41 -0.01
CA VAL A 89 22.59 -16.65 -1.27
C VAL A 89 21.40 -16.87 -2.23
N LYS A 90 20.88 -18.11 -2.36
CA LYS A 90 19.64 -18.43 -3.10
C LYS A 90 18.47 -17.58 -2.61
N THR A 91 18.27 -17.53 -1.29
CA THR A 91 17.20 -16.72 -0.67
C THR A 91 17.38 -15.22 -0.94
N SER A 92 18.62 -14.74 -0.95
CA SER A 92 18.96 -13.34 -1.25
C SER A 92 18.67 -12.99 -2.72
N LEU A 93 19.12 -13.84 -3.66
CA LEU A 93 18.86 -13.70 -5.10
C LEU A 93 17.35 -13.77 -5.39
N CYS A 94 16.61 -14.66 -4.73
CA CYS A 94 15.16 -14.74 -4.83
C CYS A 94 14.48 -13.46 -4.30
N THR A 95 14.98 -12.86 -3.21
CA THR A 95 14.44 -11.59 -2.67
C THR A 95 14.59 -10.45 -3.69
N ILE A 96 15.76 -10.32 -4.32
CA ILE A 96 16.02 -9.33 -5.38
C ILE A 96 15.17 -9.63 -6.62
N GLY A 97 15.04 -10.90 -7.02
CA GLY A 97 14.24 -11.32 -8.16
C GLY A 97 12.74 -11.02 -8.00
N ILE A 98 12.16 -11.29 -6.82
CA ILE A 98 10.77 -10.89 -6.47
C ILE A 98 10.61 -9.38 -6.65
N GLN A 99 11.54 -8.59 -6.09
CA GLN A 99 11.49 -7.13 -6.18
C GLN A 99 11.58 -6.64 -7.63
N CYS A 100 12.46 -7.24 -8.45
CA CYS A 100 12.59 -6.89 -9.86
C CYS A 100 11.33 -7.26 -10.66
N LEU A 101 10.76 -8.44 -10.46
CA LEU A 101 9.49 -8.84 -11.07
C LEU A 101 8.34 -7.91 -10.67
N ALA A 102 8.30 -7.46 -9.40
CA ALA A 102 7.31 -6.50 -8.93
C ALA A 102 7.45 -5.12 -9.60
N GLU A 103 8.66 -4.56 -9.69
CA GLU A 103 8.92 -3.26 -10.32
C GLU A 103 8.76 -3.31 -11.86
N LEU A 104 9.00 -4.46 -12.49
CA LEU A 104 8.68 -4.70 -13.91
C LEU A 104 7.17 -4.88 -14.17
N GLY A 105 6.32 -4.87 -13.13
CA GLY A 105 4.88 -5.13 -13.25
C GLY A 105 4.51 -6.60 -13.50
N ARG A 106 5.49 -7.50 -13.47
CA ARG A 106 5.42 -8.96 -13.71
C ARG A 106 5.04 -9.75 -12.46
N TRP A 107 4.32 -9.14 -11.52
CA TRP A 107 3.97 -9.73 -10.21
C TRP A 107 3.29 -11.10 -10.30
N ARG A 108 2.52 -11.38 -11.37
CA ARG A 108 1.88 -12.69 -11.60
C ARG A 108 2.87 -13.84 -11.79
N GLU A 109 4.08 -13.52 -12.25
CA GLU A 109 5.11 -14.51 -12.56
C GLU A 109 5.91 -14.91 -11.31
N VAL A 110 5.80 -14.15 -10.20
CA VAL A 110 6.60 -14.37 -8.98
C VAL A 110 6.44 -15.77 -8.39
N LEU A 111 5.21 -16.26 -8.20
CA LEU A 111 5.00 -17.62 -7.70
C LEU A 111 5.50 -18.70 -8.69
N PRO A 112 5.10 -18.70 -9.98
CA PRO A 112 5.68 -19.62 -10.98
C PRO A 112 7.20 -19.57 -11.10
N TRP A 113 7.82 -18.41 -10.87
CA TRP A 113 9.26 -18.22 -10.88
C TRP A 113 9.94 -18.83 -9.66
N LEU A 114 9.44 -18.56 -8.44
CA LEU A 114 9.96 -19.16 -7.21
C LEU A 114 9.84 -20.69 -7.19
N MET A 115 8.79 -21.25 -7.78
CA MET A 115 8.60 -22.71 -7.84
C MET A 115 9.65 -23.43 -8.70
N GLN A 116 10.40 -22.72 -9.55
CA GLN A 116 11.55 -23.29 -10.26
C GLN A 116 12.72 -23.63 -9.31
N TYR A 117 12.74 -23.02 -8.11
CA TYR A 117 13.88 -23.09 -7.17
C TYR A 117 13.56 -23.73 -5.82
N TYR A 118 12.28 -23.75 -5.41
CA TYR A 118 11.83 -24.30 -4.12
C TYR A 118 10.87 -25.49 -4.23
N GLN A 119 10.51 -25.94 -5.45
CA GLN A 119 9.63 -27.08 -5.75
C GLN A 119 8.18 -26.95 -5.24
N THR A 120 7.99 -26.70 -3.94
CA THR A 120 6.70 -26.47 -3.28
C THR A 120 6.72 -25.12 -2.52
N PRO A 121 5.57 -24.44 -2.35
CA PRO A 121 5.53 -23.23 -1.53
C PRO A 121 5.96 -23.43 -0.08
N GLN A 122 5.72 -24.63 0.46
CA GLN A 122 6.00 -25.04 1.83
C GLN A 122 7.50 -24.99 2.19
N GLU A 123 8.37 -25.19 1.20
CA GLU A 123 9.83 -25.15 1.33
C GLU A 123 10.41 -23.73 1.26
N MET A 124 9.59 -22.71 0.96
CA MET A 124 10.07 -21.33 0.87
C MET A 124 10.42 -20.74 2.26
N PRO A 125 11.58 -20.08 2.42
CA PRO A 125 11.94 -19.31 3.61
C PRO A 125 10.90 -18.24 3.99
N CYS A 126 10.77 -17.96 5.29
CA CYS A 126 9.79 -16.99 5.82
C CYS A 126 9.79 -15.66 5.07
N ASN A 127 10.97 -15.06 4.83
CA ASN A 127 11.09 -13.75 4.19
C ASN A 127 10.56 -13.75 2.73
N LEU A 128 10.68 -14.86 2.00
CA LEU A 128 10.10 -14.96 0.66
C LEU A 128 8.56 -15.07 0.73
N MET A 129 8.04 -15.80 1.72
CA MET A 129 6.59 -15.85 1.99
C MET A 129 6.03 -14.49 2.40
N GLU A 130 6.69 -13.78 3.33
CA GLU A 130 6.35 -12.41 3.74
C GLU A 130 6.29 -11.46 2.52
N MET A 131 7.33 -11.48 1.68
CA MET A 131 7.39 -10.67 0.45
C MET A 131 6.27 -11.00 -0.54
N CYS A 132 5.92 -12.27 -0.70
CA CYS A 132 4.80 -12.69 -1.54
C CYS A 132 3.45 -12.17 -0.99
N ILE A 133 3.16 -12.39 0.30
CA ILE A 133 1.92 -11.91 0.93
C ILE A 133 1.79 -10.38 0.77
N LEU A 134 2.87 -9.63 1.05
CA LEU A 134 2.90 -8.18 0.90
C LEU A 134 2.70 -7.73 -0.56
N LEU A 135 3.31 -8.42 -1.53
CA LEU A 135 3.15 -8.11 -2.95
C LEU A 135 1.71 -8.33 -3.43
N TYR A 136 1.12 -9.49 -3.14
CA TYR A 136 -0.24 -9.83 -3.57
C TYR A 136 -1.30 -8.96 -2.85
N GLY A 137 -1.07 -8.60 -1.58
CA GLY A 137 -1.85 -7.57 -0.89
C GLY A 137 -1.74 -6.20 -1.55
N LYS A 138 -0.53 -5.74 -1.89
CA LYS A 138 -0.27 -4.44 -2.56
C LYS A 138 -0.95 -4.32 -3.92
N VAL A 139 -0.99 -5.38 -4.72
CA VAL A 139 -1.71 -5.41 -6.01
C VAL A 139 -3.21 -5.71 -5.89
N LYS A 140 -3.72 -5.84 -4.66
CA LYS A 140 -5.14 -6.15 -4.34
C LYS A 140 -5.62 -7.48 -4.96
N GLN A 141 -4.77 -8.50 -4.91
CA GLN A 141 -5.11 -9.87 -5.31
C GLN A 141 -4.75 -10.87 -4.19
N PRO A 142 -5.15 -10.64 -2.93
CA PRO A 142 -4.72 -11.43 -1.79
C PRO A 142 -5.17 -12.89 -1.85
N GLN A 143 -6.28 -13.18 -2.54
CA GLN A 143 -6.82 -14.54 -2.70
C GLN A 143 -5.85 -15.50 -3.39
N VAL A 144 -4.89 -15.01 -4.18
CA VAL A 144 -3.86 -15.86 -4.81
C VAL A 144 -2.91 -16.46 -3.77
N MET A 145 -2.75 -15.80 -2.62
CA MET A 145 -1.89 -16.25 -1.53
C MET A 145 -2.62 -17.02 -0.44
N LEU A 146 -3.95 -17.17 -0.49
CA LEU A 146 -4.75 -17.80 0.57
C LEU A 146 -4.25 -19.22 0.86
N ASP A 147 -4.51 -20.16 -0.04
CA ASP A 147 -4.09 -21.56 0.10
C ASP A 147 -2.57 -21.67 0.27
N VAL A 148 -1.81 -20.91 -0.53
CA VAL A 148 -0.32 -20.90 -0.56
C VAL A 148 0.29 -20.61 0.82
N SER A 149 -0.27 -19.65 1.57
CA SER A 149 0.26 -19.27 2.88
C SER A 149 -0.45 -19.96 4.04
N SER A 150 -1.71 -20.39 3.89
CA SER A 150 -2.37 -21.30 4.83
C SER A 150 -1.64 -22.65 4.90
N ASP A 151 -1.33 -23.26 3.76
CA ASP A 151 -0.60 -24.53 3.70
C ASP A 151 0.81 -24.41 4.32
N TRP A 152 1.52 -23.30 4.03
CA TRP A 152 2.83 -23.03 4.61
C TRP A 152 2.78 -22.91 6.14
N LEU A 153 1.74 -22.26 6.67
CA LEU A 153 1.49 -22.13 8.11
C LEU A 153 1.07 -23.46 8.76
N GLN A 154 0.53 -24.43 8.03
CA GLN A 154 0.19 -25.74 8.58
C GLN A 154 1.41 -26.68 8.75
N VAL A 155 2.53 -26.41 8.09
CA VAL A 155 3.75 -27.22 8.20
C VAL A 155 4.42 -27.04 9.56
N GLN A 156 4.49 -28.10 10.35
CA GLN A 156 5.06 -28.08 11.70
C GLN A 156 6.51 -27.55 11.74
N GLY A 157 7.33 -27.87 10.74
CA GLY A 157 8.70 -27.34 10.63
C GLY A 157 8.74 -25.81 10.49
N ASN A 158 7.78 -25.23 9.75
CA ASN A 158 7.68 -23.80 9.54
C ASN A 158 7.20 -23.07 10.80
N ARG A 159 6.28 -23.67 11.56
CA ARG A 159 5.80 -23.16 12.86
C ARG A 159 6.90 -22.94 13.89
N LEU A 160 7.97 -23.74 13.83
CA LEU A 160 9.13 -23.63 14.71
C LEU A 160 10.14 -22.55 14.28
N LEU A 161 9.95 -21.91 13.11
CA LEU A 161 10.84 -20.85 12.64
C LEU A 161 10.58 -19.54 13.43
N PRO A 162 11.63 -18.79 13.81
CA PRO A 162 11.50 -17.60 14.67
C PRO A 162 10.63 -16.49 14.05
N ASN A 163 10.49 -16.48 12.73
CA ASN A 163 9.68 -15.50 11.99
C ASN A 163 8.29 -16.05 11.58
N CYS A 164 7.88 -17.25 12.00
CA CYS A 164 6.56 -17.81 11.64
C CYS A 164 5.40 -16.91 12.11
N CYS A 165 5.50 -16.38 13.34
CA CYS A 165 4.56 -15.39 13.86
C CYS A 165 4.37 -14.20 12.90
N ARG A 166 5.44 -13.77 12.21
CA ARG A 166 5.36 -12.65 11.26
C ARG A 166 4.61 -13.02 9.99
N VAL A 167 4.83 -14.23 9.45
CA VAL A 167 4.04 -14.75 8.32
C VAL A 167 2.57 -14.85 8.69
N ALA A 168 2.24 -15.32 9.89
CA ALA A 168 0.86 -15.41 10.38
C ALA A 168 0.19 -14.03 10.57
N GLU A 169 0.90 -13.04 11.13
CA GLU A 169 0.43 -11.65 11.19
C GLU A 169 0.09 -11.11 9.78
N LEU A 170 0.96 -11.34 8.81
CA LEU A 170 0.76 -10.85 7.44
C LEU A 170 -0.38 -11.61 6.74
N HIS A 171 -0.49 -12.92 6.92
CA HIS A 171 -1.60 -13.72 6.41
C HIS A 171 -2.95 -13.20 6.94
N LEU A 172 -3.04 -12.96 8.25
CA LEU A 172 -4.24 -12.40 8.87
C LEU A 172 -4.56 -10.99 8.33
N LEU A 173 -3.58 -10.07 8.34
CA LEU A 173 -3.79 -8.66 8.00
C LEU A 173 -3.99 -8.39 6.50
N HIS A 174 -3.33 -9.15 5.63
CA HIS A 174 -3.33 -8.92 4.19
C HIS A 174 -4.14 -9.93 3.38
N ILE A 175 -4.57 -11.05 3.98
CA ILE A 175 -5.36 -12.08 3.29
C ILE A 175 -6.70 -12.31 3.98
N LEU A 176 -6.72 -12.81 5.22
CA LEU A 176 -7.98 -13.20 5.86
C LEU A 176 -8.93 -12.01 6.09
N LEU A 177 -8.42 -10.91 6.67
CA LEU A 177 -9.26 -9.73 6.94
C LEU A 177 -9.77 -9.04 5.65
N PRO A 178 -8.93 -8.78 4.61
CA PRO A 178 -9.43 -8.20 3.35
C PRO A 178 -10.39 -9.09 2.55
N LEU A 179 -10.40 -10.41 2.80
CA LEU A 179 -11.35 -11.36 2.19
C LEU A 179 -12.62 -11.57 3.05
N GLY A 180 -12.70 -10.98 4.24
CA GLY A 180 -13.84 -11.18 5.17
C GLY A 180 -13.84 -12.54 5.86
N LEU A 181 -12.73 -13.29 5.84
CA LEU A 181 -12.58 -14.63 6.43
C LEU A 181 -12.33 -14.53 7.95
N PHE A 182 -13.28 -13.94 8.67
CA PHE A 182 -13.11 -13.61 10.08
C PHE A 182 -13.06 -14.84 11.00
N SER A 183 -13.74 -15.94 10.65
CA SER A 183 -13.69 -17.19 11.44
C SER A 183 -12.29 -17.83 11.39
N ASP A 184 -11.68 -17.86 10.21
CA ASP A 184 -10.33 -18.39 10.02
C ASP A 184 -9.29 -17.48 10.70
N ALA A 185 -9.53 -16.16 10.69
CA ALA A 185 -8.69 -15.20 11.42
C ALA A 185 -8.79 -15.36 12.94
N GLU A 186 -9.97 -15.71 13.48
CA GLU A 186 -10.13 -16.04 14.91
C GLU A 186 -9.50 -17.38 15.27
N ALA A 187 -9.58 -18.39 14.39
CA ALA A 187 -8.93 -19.68 14.59
C ALA A 187 -7.40 -19.54 14.63
N LEU A 188 -6.80 -18.89 13.62
CA LEU A 188 -5.36 -18.61 13.56
C LEU A 188 -4.88 -17.78 14.77
N ALA A 189 -5.70 -16.85 15.27
CA ALA A 189 -5.38 -16.06 16.45
C ALA A 189 -5.41 -16.83 17.77
N GLN A 190 -5.98 -18.04 17.80
CA GLN A 190 -6.01 -18.92 18.98
C GLN A 190 -4.86 -19.96 18.97
N GLU A 191 -4.09 -20.06 17.89
CA GLU A 191 -2.95 -20.96 17.77
C GLU A 191 -1.81 -20.51 18.70
N SER A 192 -1.52 -21.32 19.72
CA SER A 192 -0.58 -21.02 20.81
C SER A 192 0.88 -21.36 20.51
N ASP A 193 1.11 -22.09 19.43
CA ASP A 193 2.43 -22.37 18.85
C ASP A 193 2.92 -21.25 17.93
N VAL A 194 2.00 -20.42 17.39
CA VAL A 194 2.31 -19.28 16.52
C VAL A 194 2.31 -17.96 17.29
N PHE A 195 1.37 -17.75 18.23
CA PHE A 195 1.21 -16.49 18.98
C PHE A 195 1.30 -16.68 20.49
N THR A 196 2.02 -15.78 21.18
CA THR A 196 1.95 -15.68 22.64
C THR A 196 0.59 -15.13 23.10
N GLU A 197 0.13 -15.49 24.30
CA GLU A 197 -1.17 -15.04 24.86
C GLU A 197 -1.43 -13.52 24.70
N LYS A 198 -0.39 -12.70 24.90
CA LYS A 198 -0.46 -11.24 24.72
C LYS A 198 -0.66 -10.82 23.26
N GLN A 199 -0.07 -11.54 22.32
CA GLN A 199 -0.30 -11.32 20.89
C GLN A 199 -1.70 -11.79 20.51
N GLN A 200 -2.16 -12.93 21.03
CA GLN A 200 -3.52 -13.45 20.77
C GLN A 200 -4.60 -12.42 21.14
N GLU A 201 -4.53 -11.80 22.32
CA GLU A 201 -5.47 -10.74 22.74
C GLU A 201 -5.45 -9.54 21.78
N VAL A 202 -4.26 -9.09 21.35
CA VAL A 202 -4.09 -7.99 20.41
C VAL A 202 -4.66 -8.35 19.03
N VAL A 203 -4.36 -9.54 18.52
CA VAL A 203 -4.83 -10.04 17.22
C VAL A 203 -6.36 -10.17 17.22
N LEU A 204 -6.95 -10.84 18.21
CA LEU A 204 -8.40 -10.95 18.36
C LEU A 204 -9.09 -9.58 18.46
N THR A 205 -8.45 -8.60 19.10
CA THR A 205 -8.94 -7.21 19.14
C THR A 205 -8.93 -6.56 17.74
N VAL A 206 -7.91 -6.82 16.92
CA VAL A 206 -7.83 -6.35 15.53
C VAL A 206 -8.91 -7.02 14.67
N VAL A 207 -9.09 -8.34 14.77
CA VAL A 207 -10.12 -9.09 14.02
C VAL A 207 -11.52 -8.56 14.34
N ASN A 208 -11.87 -8.42 15.63
CA ASN A 208 -13.16 -7.90 16.08
C ASN A 208 -13.39 -6.41 15.72
N LYS A 209 -12.33 -5.63 15.53
CA LYS A 209 -12.43 -4.26 15.01
C LYS A 209 -12.71 -4.26 13.50
N HIS A 210 -12.04 -5.14 12.75
CA HIS A 210 -12.20 -5.22 11.30
C HIS A 210 -13.57 -5.79 10.90
N ARG A 211 -14.05 -6.81 11.61
CA ARG A 211 -15.41 -7.38 11.43
C ARG A 211 -16.49 -6.32 11.54
N ARG A 212 -16.48 -5.50 12.60
CA ARG A 212 -17.45 -4.41 12.79
C ARG A 212 -17.40 -3.35 11.68
N HIS A 213 -16.21 -2.94 11.26
CA HIS A 213 -16.09 -1.99 10.13
C HIS A 213 -16.67 -2.58 8.83
N TRP A 214 -16.45 -3.88 8.58
CA TRP A 214 -17.00 -4.57 7.41
C TRP A 214 -18.53 -4.67 7.47
N GLU A 215 -19.08 -5.01 8.64
CA GLU A 215 -20.54 -5.05 8.88
C GLU A 215 -21.17 -3.65 8.73
N GLU A 216 -20.52 -2.60 9.21
CA GLU A 216 -20.94 -1.20 9.05
C GLU A 216 -20.93 -0.76 7.58
N GLU A 217 -19.90 -1.13 6.81
CA GLU A 217 -19.76 -0.79 5.38
C GLU A 217 -20.80 -1.54 4.51
N GLU A 218 -21.04 -2.83 4.76
CA GLU A 218 -22.06 -3.61 4.07
C GLU A 218 -23.48 -3.12 4.43
N ALA A 219 -23.75 -2.80 5.69
CA ALA A 219 -25.04 -2.24 6.12
C ALA A 219 -25.31 -0.88 5.45
N ALA A 220 -24.29 -0.04 5.29
CA ALA A 220 -24.39 1.22 4.54
C ALA A 220 -24.71 0.97 3.05
N ALA A 221 -24.00 0.04 2.40
CA ALA A 221 -24.23 -0.32 1.00
C ALA A 221 -25.64 -0.89 0.73
N ILE A 222 -26.17 -1.68 1.66
CA ILE A 222 -27.55 -2.21 1.61
C ILE A 222 -28.57 -1.05 1.78
N SER A 223 -28.32 -0.12 2.70
CA SER A 223 -29.18 1.05 2.90
C SER A 223 -29.25 1.95 1.65
N GLU A 224 -28.11 2.22 1.01
CA GLU A 224 -28.08 2.99 -0.25
C GLU A 224 -28.85 2.29 -1.38
N ARG A 225 -28.70 0.96 -1.51
CA ARG A 225 -29.42 0.16 -2.52
C ARG A 225 -30.92 0.17 -2.28
N ASN A 226 -31.36 0.00 -1.03
CA ASN A 226 -32.78 0.00 -0.66
C ASN A 226 -33.43 1.38 -0.86
N GLN A 227 -32.73 2.46 -0.52
CA GLN A 227 -33.20 3.83 -0.81
C GLN A 227 -33.36 4.07 -2.31
N HIS A 228 -32.45 3.55 -3.15
CA HIS A 228 -32.58 3.64 -4.61
C HIS A 228 -33.82 2.91 -5.12
N SER A 229 -34.11 1.71 -4.59
CA SER A 229 -35.29 0.91 -4.97
C SER A 229 -36.63 1.50 -4.47
N GLN A 230 -36.67 2.09 -3.27
CA GLN A 230 -37.85 2.80 -2.77
C GLN A 230 -38.15 4.08 -3.59
N LEU A 231 -37.09 4.77 -4.05
CA LEU A 231 -37.21 5.92 -4.94
C LEU A 231 -37.77 5.60 -6.33
N GLU A 232 -37.83 4.33 -6.75
CA GLU A 232 -38.47 3.89 -7.99
C GLU A 232 -39.94 3.50 -7.77
N THR A 233 -40.25 2.79 -6.67
CA THR A 233 -41.62 2.32 -6.37
C THR A 233 -42.58 3.41 -5.89
N GLU A 234 -42.10 4.47 -5.22
CA GLU A 234 -42.94 5.60 -4.77
C GLU A 234 -43.09 6.73 -5.81
N THR A 235 -43.09 6.40 -7.11
CA THR A 235 -43.14 7.40 -8.20
C THR A 235 -44.49 7.55 -8.92
N MET A 236 -45.54 6.88 -8.44
CA MET A 236 -46.91 7.08 -8.92
C MET A 236 -47.65 8.19 -8.15
N GLY A 237 -47.06 9.39 -8.10
CA GLY A 237 -47.62 10.60 -7.48
C GLY A 237 -47.27 11.85 -8.30
N GLN A 238 -48.27 12.50 -8.91
CA GLN A 238 -48.07 13.39 -10.06
C GLN A 238 -47.34 14.72 -9.75
N THR A 239 -47.24 15.16 -8.50
CA THR A 239 -46.52 16.38 -8.10
C THR A 239 -45.00 16.23 -8.06
N GLY A 240 -44.46 15.00 -8.03
CA GLY A 240 -43.01 14.77 -7.89
C GLY A 240 -42.16 15.09 -9.13
N LYS A 241 -42.73 15.23 -10.33
CA LYS A 241 -41.96 15.27 -11.59
C LYS A 241 -41.11 16.52 -11.81
N VAL A 242 -41.54 17.69 -11.33
CA VAL A 242 -40.75 18.93 -11.45
C VAL A 242 -39.66 18.99 -10.39
N GLN A 243 -40.01 18.69 -9.13
CA GLN A 243 -39.06 18.71 -8.02
C GLN A 243 -38.00 17.61 -8.13
N ARG A 244 -38.35 16.39 -8.57
CA ARG A 244 -37.36 15.34 -8.90
C ARG A 244 -36.47 15.71 -10.09
N ARG A 245 -36.97 16.46 -11.10
CA ARG A 245 -36.10 16.96 -12.19
C ARG A 245 -35.08 17.98 -11.67
N ILE A 246 -35.50 18.92 -10.82
CA ILE A 246 -34.58 19.90 -10.21
C ILE A 246 -33.58 19.20 -9.29
N LEU A 247 -34.03 18.27 -8.44
CA LEU A 247 -33.15 17.53 -7.53
C LEU A 247 -32.17 16.61 -8.28
N ASN A 248 -32.63 15.92 -9.33
CA ASN A 248 -31.77 15.05 -10.13
C ASN A 248 -30.77 15.86 -10.95
N VAL A 249 -31.14 17.02 -11.49
CA VAL A 249 -30.19 17.94 -12.13
C VAL A 249 -29.19 18.50 -11.11
N ALA A 250 -29.63 18.86 -9.90
CA ALA A 250 -28.73 19.28 -8.82
C ALA A 250 -27.77 18.16 -8.41
N HIS A 251 -28.23 16.92 -8.25
CA HIS A 251 -27.37 15.76 -7.99
C HIS A 251 -26.42 15.46 -9.16
N LEU A 252 -26.87 15.61 -10.41
CA LEU A 252 -26.01 15.43 -11.59
C LEU A 252 -24.92 16.50 -11.65
N LEU A 253 -25.26 17.75 -11.33
CA LEU A 253 -24.32 18.87 -11.21
C LEU A 253 -23.36 18.66 -10.04
N LEU A 254 -23.82 18.19 -8.88
CA LEU A 254 -22.99 17.91 -7.71
C LEU A 254 -22.07 16.71 -7.95
N ARG A 255 -22.53 15.68 -8.67
CA ARG A 255 -21.75 14.51 -9.08
C ARG A 255 -20.76 14.85 -10.19
N ALA A 256 -21.12 15.75 -11.12
CA ALA A 256 -20.21 16.31 -12.11
C ALA A 256 -19.15 17.20 -11.45
N LEU A 257 -19.52 18.07 -10.50
CA LEU A 257 -18.59 18.83 -9.64
C LEU A 257 -17.71 17.89 -8.82
N GLY A 258 -18.23 16.78 -8.30
CA GLY A 258 -17.45 15.76 -7.60
C GLY A 258 -16.48 14.99 -8.51
N MET A 259 -16.86 14.74 -9.76
CA MET A 259 -15.98 14.14 -10.78
C MET A 259 -14.93 15.15 -11.28
N VAL A 260 -15.29 16.42 -11.46
CA VAL A 260 -14.35 17.51 -11.81
C VAL A 260 -13.40 17.81 -10.64
N ALA A 261 -13.89 17.88 -9.40
CA ALA A 261 -13.06 17.98 -8.20
C ALA A 261 -12.21 16.72 -7.98
N GLY A 262 -12.74 15.54 -8.34
CA GLY A 262 -12.00 14.28 -8.39
C GLY A 262 -10.90 14.30 -9.45
N LEU A 263 -11.15 14.91 -10.61
CA LEU A 263 -10.17 15.16 -11.67
C LEU A 263 -9.19 16.28 -11.31
N ILE A 264 -9.55 17.24 -10.47
CA ILE A 264 -8.64 18.28 -9.94
C ILE A 264 -7.78 17.72 -8.78
N ARG A 265 -8.32 16.79 -7.99
CA ARG A 265 -7.63 16.07 -6.91
C ARG A 265 -6.77 14.90 -7.41
N ARG A 266 -7.11 14.31 -8.56
CA ARG A 266 -6.30 13.31 -9.30
C ARG A 266 -5.40 13.94 -10.36
N ALA A 267 -5.75 15.10 -10.91
CA ALA A 267 -4.78 15.97 -11.55
C ALA A 267 -3.67 16.16 -10.53
N PRO A 268 -2.41 15.97 -10.93
CA PRO A 268 -1.35 15.85 -9.97
C PRO A 268 -1.06 17.24 -9.42
N LEU A 269 -1.76 17.69 -8.38
CA LEU A 269 -1.41 18.92 -7.66
C LEU A 269 0.05 18.86 -7.20
N ARG A 270 0.59 17.67 -6.93
CA ARG A 270 2.04 17.45 -6.75
C ARG A 270 2.86 17.72 -8.01
N ASN A 271 2.44 17.31 -9.21
CA ASN A 271 3.21 17.56 -10.44
C ASN A 271 2.96 18.97 -11.03
N ILE A 272 1.82 19.60 -10.74
CA ILE A 272 1.54 21.01 -11.05
C ILE A 272 2.30 21.90 -10.05
N ALA A 273 2.32 21.56 -8.76
CA ALA A 273 3.18 22.24 -7.79
C ALA A 273 4.66 22.00 -8.09
N LEU A 274 5.08 20.79 -8.51
CA LEU A 274 6.44 20.56 -9.02
C LEU A 274 6.70 21.30 -10.33
N ALA A 275 5.74 21.41 -11.24
CA ALA A 275 5.93 22.21 -12.46
C ALA A 275 6.04 23.71 -12.14
N VAL A 276 5.22 24.24 -11.23
CA VAL A 276 5.30 25.63 -10.76
C VAL A 276 6.56 25.85 -9.93
N LEU A 277 7.00 24.89 -9.11
CA LEU A 277 8.26 24.91 -8.37
C LEU A 277 9.46 24.83 -9.32
N LEU A 278 9.43 23.98 -10.33
CA LEU A 278 10.47 23.89 -11.36
C LEU A 278 10.49 25.17 -12.22
N ILE A 279 9.34 25.71 -12.63
CA ILE A 279 9.24 26.97 -13.36
C ILE A 279 9.76 28.13 -12.49
N SER A 280 9.41 28.19 -11.20
CA SER A 280 9.92 29.24 -10.30
C SER A 280 11.40 29.05 -9.97
N VAL A 281 11.90 27.83 -9.80
CA VAL A 281 13.34 27.54 -9.68
C VAL A 281 14.07 27.88 -10.97
N ILE A 282 13.50 27.61 -12.15
CA ILE A 282 14.04 28.04 -13.45
C ILE A 282 14.07 29.57 -13.52
N LEU A 283 12.99 30.26 -13.16
CA LEU A 283 12.94 31.74 -13.12
C LEU A 283 13.89 32.35 -12.07
N LEU A 284 14.17 31.64 -10.98
CA LEU A 284 15.17 32.03 -9.95
C LEU A 284 16.61 31.62 -10.32
N ARG A 285 16.79 30.73 -11.30
CA ARG A 285 18.09 30.27 -11.84
C ARG A 285 18.45 30.90 -13.18
N LEU A 286 17.48 31.53 -13.86
CA LEU A 286 17.76 32.53 -14.88
C LEU A 286 18.40 33.74 -14.19
N ASP A 287 19.73 33.74 -14.24
CA ASP A 287 20.62 34.81 -13.79
C ASP A 287 20.05 36.21 -14.12
N PRO A 288 19.87 37.11 -13.12
CA PRO A 288 19.34 38.46 -13.34
C PRO A 288 20.21 39.34 -14.26
N ALA A 289 21.39 38.86 -14.70
CA ALA A 289 22.25 39.56 -15.66
C ALA A 289 21.97 39.25 -17.15
N SER A 290 21.03 38.36 -17.53
CA SER A 290 20.79 37.99 -18.94
C SER A 290 19.71 38.84 -19.64
N PRO A 291 20.06 39.73 -20.60
CA PRO A 291 19.09 40.63 -21.25
C PRO A 291 18.19 39.96 -22.30
N ALA A 292 18.40 38.68 -22.63
CA ALA A 292 17.72 38.01 -23.75
C ALA A 292 16.31 37.46 -23.44
N ALA A 293 15.89 37.43 -22.16
CA ALA A 293 14.64 36.77 -21.73
C ALA A 293 13.44 37.70 -21.46
N TYR A 294 13.61 39.03 -21.54
CA TYR A 294 12.59 40.00 -21.13
C TYR A 294 11.34 40.06 -22.03
N GLY A 295 11.48 39.73 -23.32
CA GLY A 295 10.38 39.71 -24.30
C GLY A 295 9.23 38.76 -23.90
N PRO A 296 9.44 37.44 -23.84
CA PRO A 296 8.35 36.49 -23.57
C PRO A 296 7.76 36.60 -22.16
N ILE A 297 8.57 36.95 -21.15
CA ILE A 297 8.11 37.03 -19.74
C ILE A 297 7.15 38.21 -19.55
N SER A 298 7.45 39.38 -20.14
CA SER A 298 6.56 40.55 -20.06
C SER A 298 5.22 40.30 -20.78
N SER A 299 5.23 39.60 -21.92
CA SER A 299 4.02 39.18 -22.63
C SER A 299 3.14 38.25 -21.78
N LEU A 300 3.74 37.26 -21.09
CA LEU A 300 3.00 36.36 -20.19
C LEU A 300 2.37 37.09 -19.01
N ILE A 301 3.07 38.05 -18.41
CA ILE A 301 2.54 38.87 -17.30
C ILE A 301 1.39 39.77 -17.78
N LEU A 302 1.48 40.32 -19.00
CA LEU A 302 0.41 41.11 -19.61
C LEU A 302 -0.86 40.28 -19.87
N LEU A 303 -0.71 39.07 -20.42
CA LEU A 303 -1.83 38.14 -20.64
C LEU A 303 -2.50 37.73 -19.32
N LEU A 304 -1.72 37.47 -18.27
CA LEU A 304 -2.23 37.21 -16.92
C LEU A 304 -2.99 38.40 -16.32
N ARG A 305 -2.51 39.63 -16.53
CA ARG A 305 -3.24 40.84 -16.10
C ARG A 305 -4.53 41.06 -16.88
N GLN A 306 -4.55 40.79 -18.19
CA GLN A 306 -5.77 40.88 -19.01
C GLN A 306 -6.83 39.84 -18.63
N THR A 307 -6.43 38.59 -18.34
CA THR A 307 -7.39 37.57 -17.90
C THR A 307 -7.95 37.89 -16.50
N ILE A 308 -7.12 38.33 -15.55
CA ILE A 308 -7.59 38.76 -14.22
C ILE A 308 -8.54 39.97 -14.33
N ALA A 309 -8.21 40.98 -15.14
CA ALA A 309 -9.07 42.16 -15.33
C ALA A 309 -10.43 41.79 -15.97
N SER A 310 -10.45 40.89 -16.96
CA SER A 310 -11.70 40.45 -17.60
C SER A 310 -12.58 39.57 -16.71
N ILE A 311 -12.00 38.89 -15.71
CA ILE A 311 -12.74 38.17 -14.67
C ILE A 311 -13.34 39.16 -13.67
N PHE A 312 -12.58 40.17 -13.22
CA PHE A 312 -13.07 41.17 -12.25
C PHE A 312 -14.06 42.18 -12.84
N GLN A 313 -14.03 42.49 -14.14
CA GLN A 313 -15.01 43.35 -14.79
C GLN A 313 -16.35 42.67 -15.12
N ARG A 314 -16.54 41.37 -14.81
CA ARG A 314 -17.80 40.64 -15.05
C ARG A 314 -18.83 40.70 -13.91
N GLN A 315 -18.65 41.62 -12.95
CA GLN A 315 -19.70 42.02 -12.01
C GLN A 315 -20.16 43.46 -12.29
N PRO A 316 -21.19 43.67 -13.15
CA PRO A 316 -22.00 44.87 -13.13
C PRO A 316 -23.14 44.73 -12.12
N ASP A 317 -23.56 45.85 -11.55
CA ASP A 317 -24.58 45.97 -10.53
C ASP A 317 -25.94 45.32 -10.86
N ARG A 318 -26.58 44.77 -9.82
CA ARG A 318 -28.03 44.89 -9.65
C ARG A 318 -28.36 45.26 -8.20
N GLN A 319 -28.38 46.57 -7.93
CA GLN A 319 -29.34 47.11 -6.98
C GLN A 319 -30.67 47.33 -7.70
N MET A 320 -31.72 46.65 -7.23
CA MET A 320 -33.05 47.19 -6.89
C MET A 320 -33.91 46.05 -6.37
#